data_AF-D0NUB1-F1
#
_entry.id   AF-D0NUB1-F1
#
_cell.length_a   1.000
_cell.length_b   1.000
_cell.length_c   1.000
_cell.angle_alpha   90.00
_cell.angle_beta   90.00
_cell.angle_gamma   90.00
#
_symmetry.space_group_name_H-M   'P 1'
#
loop_
_entity.id
_entity.type
_entity.pdbx_description
1 polymer ?
#
loop_
_entity_poly.entity_id
_entity_poly.type
_entity_poly.pdbx_seq_one_letter_code
_entity_poly.pdbx_strand_id
1 'polypeptide(L)'
;CQTSALSALLTNQYIGQCATDSGYSFSYGTQPDAEEVAGMCASSACANLLADVEALGLSECILPIGDKIYLFRDLVGYVADQC
;
A
#
# COMPACT_ATOMS: atom_id res chain seq x y z
N CYS A 1 8.85 -3.06 -12.45
CA CYS A 1 7.90 -2.85 -11.34
C CYS A 1 7.39 -1.41 -11.23
N GLN A 2 8.25 -0.39 -11.22
CA GLN A 2 7.92 1.03 -11.02
C GLN A 2 6.53 1.51 -11.50
N THR A 3 6.21 1.34 -12.78
CA THR A 3 4.92 1.76 -13.35
C THR A 3 3.83 0.71 -13.16
N SER A 4 4.14 -0.58 -13.36
CA SER A 4 3.15 -1.67 -13.22
C SER A 4 2.60 -1.81 -11.80
N ALA A 5 3.44 -1.66 -10.78
CA ALA A 5 3.05 -1.74 -9.37
C ALA A 5 2.17 -0.56 -8.97
N LEU A 6 2.59 0.65 -9.36
CA LEU A 6 1.82 1.86 -9.09
C LEU A 6 0.49 1.84 -9.87
N SER A 7 0.48 1.42 -11.12
CA SER A 7 -0.76 1.22 -11.88
C SER A 7 -1.66 0.18 -11.24
N ALA A 8 -1.12 -0.96 -10.79
CA ALA A 8 -1.91 -1.98 -10.10
C ALA A 8 -2.55 -1.45 -8.82
N LEU A 9 -1.79 -0.73 -7.98
CA LEU A 9 -2.31 -0.05 -6.80
C LEU A 9 -3.41 0.95 -7.16
N LEU A 10 -3.12 1.89 -8.07
CA LEU A 10 -4.03 2.98 -8.43
C LEU A 10 -5.29 2.51 -9.16
N THR A 11 -5.27 1.34 -9.79
CA THR A 11 -6.42 0.73 -10.47
C THR A 11 -7.14 -0.30 -9.62
N ASN A 12 -6.62 -0.64 -8.44
CA ASN A 12 -7.24 -1.62 -7.57
C ASN A 12 -8.53 -1.04 -6.97
N GLN A 13 -9.61 -1.82 -6.99
CA GLN A 13 -10.92 -1.41 -6.50
C GLN A 13 -10.94 -1.05 -4.99
N TYR A 14 -9.99 -1.58 -4.22
CA TYR A 14 -9.90 -1.36 -2.78
C TYR A 14 -9.13 -0.09 -2.41
N ILE A 15 -8.40 0.54 -3.32
CA ILE A 15 -7.54 1.70 -2.99
C ILE A 15 -8.32 2.86 -2.40
N GLY A 16 -9.47 3.20 -2.98
CA GLY A 16 -10.28 4.34 -2.54
C GLY A 16 -10.84 4.11 -1.14
N GLN A 17 -11.26 2.87 -0.85
CA GLN A 17 -11.84 2.56 0.44
C GLN A 17 -10.78 2.35 1.52
N CYS A 18 -9.66 1.73 1.16
CA CYS A 18 -8.50 1.65 2.03
C CYS A 18 -7.99 3.03 2.45
N ALA A 19 -7.84 3.96 1.49
CA ALA A 19 -7.39 5.32 1.78
C ALA A 19 -8.39 6.10 2.67
N THR A 20 -9.68 5.87 2.50
CA THR A 20 -10.73 6.52 3.31
C THR A 20 -10.72 5.99 4.75
N ASP A 21 -10.57 4.69 4.93
CA ASP A 21 -10.64 4.03 6.24
C ASP A 21 -9.36 4.21 7.06
N SER A 22 -8.21 4.15 6.40
CA SER A 22 -6.90 4.35 7.03
C SER A 22 -6.45 5.80 7.14
N GLY A 23 -7.01 6.69 6.32
CA GLY A 23 -6.48 8.03 6.12
C GLY A 23 -5.20 8.08 5.27
N TYR A 24 -4.64 6.92 4.89
CA TYR A 24 -3.40 6.84 4.12
C TYR A 24 -3.62 7.17 2.64
N SER A 25 -2.91 8.19 2.15
CA SER A 25 -2.93 8.51 0.74
C SER A 25 -1.73 7.90 0.02
N PHE A 26 -2.00 6.86 -0.76
CA PHE A 26 -1.02 6.20 -1.63
C PHE A 26 -0.35 7.13 -2.63
N SER A 27 -0.85 8.35 -2.86
CA SER A 27 -0.20 9.36 -3.71
C SER A 27 0.92 10.13 -3.00
N TYR A 28 0.95 10.12 -1.66
CA TYR A 28 2.03 10.78 -0.90
C TYR A 28 3.33 10.01 -0.95
N GLY A 29 3.30 8.69 -1.24
CA GLY A 29 4.51 7.88 -1.41
C GLY A 29 5.45 7.89 -0.20
N THR A 30 4.89 8.04 0.99
CA THR A 30 5.56 7.98 2.29
C THR A 30 5.19 6.68 3.00
N GLN A 31 6.03 6.20 3.89
CA GLN A 31 5.70 5.04 4.72
C GLN A 31 4.54 5.43 5.65
N PRO A 32 3.48 4.61 5.79
CA PRO A 32 2.37 4.92 6.67
C PRO A 32 2.83 4.99 8.13
N ASP A 33 2.30 5.95 8.89
CA ASP A 33 2.53 6.06 10.33
C ASP A 33 1.69 5.03 11.12
N ALA A 34 1.98 4.84 12.40
CA ALA A 34 1.31 3.82 13.21
C ALA A 34 -0.23 3.98 13.28
N GLU A 35 -0.75 5.21 13.26
CA GLU A 35 -2.20 5.48 13.23
C GLU A 35 -2.82 5.07 11.89
N GLU A 36 -2.16 5.37 10.77
CA GLU A 36 -2.60 4.97 9.44
C GLU A 36 -2.55 3.45 9.30
N VAL A 37 -1.48 2.81 9.76
CA VAL A 37 -1.35 1.35 9.79
C VAL A 37 -2.47 0.72 10.60
N ALA A 38 -2.81 1.24 11.78
CA ALA A 38 -3.92 0.73 12.58
C ALA A 38 -5.25 0.81 11.82
N GLY A 39 -5.49 1.91 11.09
CA GLY A 39 -6.62 2.03 10.19
C GLY A 39 -6.57 1.06 9.02
N MET A 40 -5.39 0.82 8.43
CA MET A 40 -5.20 -0.19 7.38
C MET A 40 -5.47 -1.61 7.90
N CYS A 41 -5.03 -1.94 9.11
CA CYS A 41 -5.29 -3.24 9.75
C CYS A 41 -6.78 -3.45 10.05
N ALA A 42 -7.48 -2.40 10.48
CA ALA A 42 -8.92 -2.45 10.71
C ALA A 42 -9.72 -2.58 9.40
N SER A 43 -9.11 -2.18 8.27
CA SER A 43 -9.74 -2.19 6.96
C SER A 43 -9.54 -3.49 6.21
N SER A 44 -10.62 -4.24 6.02
CA SER A 44 -10.61 -5.38 5.09
C SER A 44 -10.27 -4.95 3.65
N ALA A 45 -10.59 -3.72 3.24
CA ALA A 45 -10.20 -3.20 1.92
C ALA A 45 -8.68 -3.08 1.80
N CYS A 46 -7.98 -2.56 2.81
CA CYS A 46 -6.52 -2.48 2.79
C CYS A 46 -5.87 -3.86 2.79
N ALA A 47 -6.37 -4.81 3.60
CA ALA A 47 -5.87 -6.18 3.59
C ALA A 47 -6.01 -6.83 2.20
N ASN A 48 -7.15 -6.66 1.52
CA ASN A 48 -7.34 -7.18 0.16
C ASN A 48 -6.45 -6.46 -0.86
N LEU A 49 -6.29 -5.14 -0.74
CA LEU A 49 -5.41 -4.35 -1.61
C LEU A 49 -3.96 -4.87 -1.56
N LEU A 50 -3.43 -5.06 -0.34
CA LEU A 50 -2.07 -5.54 -0.14
C LEU A 50 -1.91 -6.97 -0.65
N ALA A 51 -2.87 -7.85 -0.37
CA ALA A 51 -2.88 -9.22 -0.88
C ALA A 51 -2.92 -9.29 -2.42
N ASP A 52 -3.73 -8.45 -3.08
CA ASP A 52 -3.75 -8.35 -4.55
C ASP A 52 -2.39 -7.91 -5.08
N VAL A 53 -1.73 -6.96 -4.43
CA VAL A 53 -0.40 -6.46 -4.83
C VAL A 53 0.67 -7.53 -4.68
N GLU A 54 0.62 -8.33 -3.60
CA GLU A 54 1.50 -9.49 -3.42
C GLU A 54 1.22 -10.59 -4.46
N ALA A 55 -0.06 -10.86 -4.75
CA ALA A 55 -0.48 -11.87 -5.71
C ALA A 55 -0.04 -11.55 -7.16
N LEU A 56 0.24 -10.28 -7.48
CA LEU A 56 0.81 -9.89 -8.77
C LEU A 56 2.26 -10.35 -8.97
N GLY A 57 2.93 -10.87 -7.93
CA GLY A 57 4.29 -11.40 -8.03
C GLY A 57 5.30 -10.33 -8.44
N LEU A 58 5.07 -9.08 -8.04
CA LEU A 58 5.96 -7.97 -8.34
C LEU A 58 7.26 -8.12 -7.54
N SER A 59 8.38 -7.72 -8.13
CA SER A 59 9.65 -7.59 -7.39
C SER A 59 9.69 -6.28 -6.58
N GLU A 60 10.47 -6.26 -5.51
CA GLU A 60 10.79 -5.05 -4.71
C GLU A 60 11.12 -3.87 -5.62
N CYS A 61 10.44 -2.75 -5.39
CA CYS A 61 10.65 -1.53 -6.15
C CYS A 61 10.39 -0.29 -5.33
N ILE A 62 11.03 0.79 -5.74
CA ILE A 62 10.89 2.11 -5.14
C ILE A 62 9.69 2.81 -5.78
N LEU A 63 8.70 3.27 -5.02
CA LEU A 63 7.59 3.98 -5.62
C LEU A 63 8.08 5.31 -6.23
N PRO A 64 7.74 5.64 -7.50
CA PRO A 64 8.21 6.87 -8.16
C PRO A 64 7.37 8.10 -7.75
N ILE A 65 6.91 8.13 -6.50
CA ILE A 65 6.04 9.13 -5.91
C ILE A 65 6.52 9.38 -4.48
N GLY A 66 6.31 10.59 -3.96
CA GLY A 66 6.63 10.89 -2.57
C GLY A 66 8.11 10.80 -2.19
N ASP A 67 8.34 10.24 -1.01
CA ASP A 67 9.65 9.97 -0.39
C ASP A 67 10.38 8.76 -1.00
N LYS A 68 9.82 8.17 -2.06
CA LYS A 68 10.47 7.04 -2.77
C LYS A 68 10.72 5.85 -1.84
N ILE A 69 9.67 5.45 -1.13
CA ILE A 69 9.68 4.27 -0.28
C ILE A 69 9.71 2.97 -1.08
N TYR A 70 10.09 1.89 -0.42
CA TYR A 70 10.06 0.54 -0.99
C TYR A 70 8.66 -0.06 -0.87
N LEU A 71 8.11 -0.53 -1.99
CA LEU A 71 6.75 -1.06 -2.06
C LEU A 71 6.50 -2.19 -1.07
N PHE A 72 7.38 -3.20 -1.03
CA PHE A 72 7.16 -4.33 -0.16
C PHE A 72 7.72 -4.06 1.22
N ARG A 73 8.98 -3.63 1.33
CA ARG A 73 9.58 -3.44 2.64
C ARG A 73 8.91 -2.37 3.50
N ASP A 74 8.59 -1.22 2.91
CA ASP A 74 8.16 -0.04 3.66
C ASP A 74 6.63 0.17 3.62
N LEU A 75 5.89 -0.56 2.78
CA LEU A 75 4.42 -0.48 2.71
C LEU A 75 3.74 -1.82 2.93
N VAL A 76 3.87 -2.78 2.00
CA VAL A 76 3.11 -4.05 2.09
C VAL A 76 3.54 -4.88 3.30
N GLY A 77 4.82 -5.19 3.41
CA GLY A 77 5.41 -5.96 4.50
C GLY A 77 5.40 -5.20 5.82
N TYR A 78 5.57 -3.88 5.81
CA TYR A 78 5.47 -3.07 7.01
C TYR A 78 4.06 -3.09 7.61
N VAL A 79 3.02 -2.93 6.78
CA VAL A 79 1.62 -3.04 7.24
C VAL A 79 1.32 -4.48 7.66
N ALA A 80 1.74 -5.48 6.87
CA ALA A 80 1.49 -6.89 7.16
C ALA A 80 2.15 -7.38 8.47
N ASP A 81 3.32 -6.85 8.85
CA ASP A 81 4.01 -7.18 10.11
C ASP A 81 3.26 -6.64 11.35
N GLN A 82 2.40 -5.63 11.16
CA GLN A 82 1.72 -4.92 12.24
C GLN A 82 0.27 -5.39 12.51
N CYS A 83 -0.35 -6.21 11.64
CA CYS A 83 -1.80 -6.52 11.68
C CYS A 83 -2.21 -7.91 12.23
#